data_AF-A0A523RET2-F1
#
_entry.id   AF-A0A523RET2-F1
#
_cell.length_a   1.000
_cell.length_b   1.000
_cell.length_c   1.000
_cell.angle_alpha   90.00
_cell.angle_beta   90.00
_cell.angle_gamma   90.00
#
_symmetry.space_group_name_H-M   'P 1'
#
loop_
_entity.id
_entity.type
_entity.pdbx_description
1 polymer ?
#
loop_
_entity_poly.entity_id
_entity_poly.type
_entity_poly.pdbx_seq_one_letter_code
_entity_poly.pdbx_strand_id
1 'polypeptide(L)' 'MILQYTFSPYHWIYMLVGGIVFFVVHLFIAKYMHKDAIKREIQNSEFWLIIGFFLGIFGLLLYIFVRKNYEERT' A
#
# COMPACT_ATOMS: atom_id res chain seq x y z
N MET A 1 -23.16 3.42 23.80
CA MET A 1 -21.88 4.11 23.99
C MET A 1 -21.29 4.34 22.60
N ILE A 2 -21.47 5.55 22.06
CA ILE A 2 -20.90 5.91 20.75
C ILE A 2 -19.44 6.26 21.02
N LEU A 3 -18.50 5.46 20.51
CA LEU A 3 -17.08 5.79 20.52
C LEU A 3 -16.93 7.12 19.78
N GLN A 4 -16.77 8.21 20.53
CA GLN A 4 -16.40 9.49 19.94
C GLN A 4 -14.99 9.33 19.40
N TYR A 5 -14.88 9.09 18.09
CA TYR A 5 -13.62 9.18 17.35
C TYR A 5 -13.22 10.65 17.37
N THR A 6 -12.65 11.11 18.48
CA THR A 6 -12.07 12.44 18.57
C THR A 6 -10.90 12.46 17.61
N PHE A 7 -11.10 13.12 16.46
CA PHE A 7 -10.07 13.47 15.48
C PHE A 7 -9.03 14.38 16.16
N SER A 8 -8.21 13.77 17.01
CA SER A 8 -7.14 14.45 17.72
C SER A 8 -6.04 14.81 16.71
N PRO A 9 -5.37 15.97 16.85
CA PRO A 9 -4.28 16.38 15.96
C PRO A 9 -3.21 15.31 15.77
N TYR A 10 -3.01 14.46 16.79
CA TYR A 10 -2.09 13.32 16.71
C TYR A 10 -2.47 12.31 15.62
N HIS A 11 -3.76 12.07 15.34
CA HIS A 11 -4.19 11.16 14.26
C HIS A 11 -3.75 11.67 12.89
N TRP A 12 -3.79 12.99 12.67
CA TRP A 12 -3.34 13.60 11.43
C TRP A 12 -1.84 13.39 11.23
N ILE A 13 -1.05 13.51 12.30
CA ILE A 13 0.39 13.25 12.27
C ILE A 13 0.66 11.78 11.92
N TYR A 14 -0.04 10.84 12.56
CA TYR A 14 0.10 9.42 12.24
C TYR A 14 -0.31 9.09 10.81
N MET A 15 -1.38 9.68 10.28
CA MET A 15 -1.77 9.53 8.88
C MET A 15 -0.73 10.11 7.92
N LEU A 16 -0.16 11.28 8.23
CA LEU A 16 0.87 11.91 7.41
C LEU A 16 2.14 11.06 7.37
N VAL A 17 2.63 10.63 8.53
CA VAL A 17 3.81 9.77 8.65
C VAL A 17 3.57 8.44 7.95
N GLY A 18 2.44 7.80 8.20
CA GLY A 18 2.05 6.55 7.55
C GLY A 18 1.98 6.70 6.03
N GLY A 19 1.39 7.79 5.53
CA GLY A 19 1.31 8.10 4.10
C GLY A 19 2.68 8.31 3.46
N ILE A 20 3.58 9.05 4.12
CA ILE A 20 4.96 9.24 3.66
C ILE A 20 5.71 7.91 3.58
N VAL A 21 5.64 7.10 4.64
CA VAL A 21 6.29 5.77 4.68
C VAL A 21 5.75 4.89 3.56
N PHE A 22 4.43 4.85 3.39
CA PHE A 22 3.78 4.07 2.33
C PHE A 22 4.23 4.49 0.93
N PHE A 23 4.30 5.80 0.68
CA PHE A 23 4.76 6.36 -0.59
C PHE A 23 6.23 6.01 -0.86
N VAL A 24 7.11 6.17 0.14
CA VAL A 24 8.52 5.83 0.02
C VAL A 24 8.73 4.34 -0.29
N VAL A 25 8.00 3.45 0.39
CA VAL A 25 8.03 2.00 0.12
C VAL A 25 7.61 1.71 -1.32
N HIS A 26 6.56 2.37 -1.82
CA HIS A 26 6.12 2.20 -3.21
C HIS A 26 7.17 2.65 -4.23
N LEU A 27 7.88 3.75 -3.96
CA LEU A 27 8.98 4.19 -4.82
C LEU A 27 10.12 3.15 -4.86
N PHE A 28 10.46 2.53 -3.72
CA PHE A 28 11.46 1.47 -3.70
C PHE A 28 11.02 0.23 -4.49
N ILE A 29 9.76 -0.19 -4.34
CA ILE A 29 9.19 -1.32 -5.09
C ILE A 29 9.20 -1.00 -6.59
N ALA A 30 8.74 0.19 -6.99
CA ALA A 30 8.75 0.62 -8.39
C ALA A 30 10.18 0.60 -8.97
N LYS A 31 11.16 1.14 -8.24
CA LYS A 31 12.57 1.11 -8.66
C LYS A 31 13.09 -0.32 -8.79
N TYR A 32 12.76 -1.20 -7.85
CA TYR A 32 13.16 -2.61 -7.90
C TYR A 32 12.54 -3.32 -9.10
N MET A 33 11.23 -3.17 -9.31
CA MET A 33 10.50 -3.77 -10.44
C MET A 33 11.05 -3.29 -11.78
N HIS A 34 11.36 -2.00 -11.91
CA HIS A 34 11.96 -1.46 -13.12
C HIS A 34 13.35 -2.05 -13.38
N LYS A 35 14.21 -2.15 -12.36
CA LYS A 35 15.53 -2.80 -12.47
C LYS A 35 15.42 -4.28 -12.83
N ASP A 36 14.45 -5.01 -12.27
CA ASP A 36 14.20 -6.42 -12.57
C ASP A 36 13.68 -6.60 -14.00
N ALA A 37 12.77 -5.74 -14.47
CA ALA A 37 12.25 -5.74 -15.83
C ALA A 37 13.36 -5.49 -16.87
N ILE A 38 14.26 -4.52 -16.62
CA ILE A 38 15.44 -4.28 -17.46
C ILE A 38 16.37 -5.50 -17.47
N LYS A 39 16.64 -6.08 -16.29
CA LYS A 39 17.50 -7.27 -16.17
C LYS A 39 16.94 -8.48 -16.94
N ARG A 40 15.62 -8.54 -17.12
CA ARG A 40 14.91 -9.59 -17.86
C ARG A 40 14.62 -9.21 -19.32
N GLU A 41 15.20 -8.11 -19.82
CA GLU A 41 15.03 -7.60 -21.19
C GLU A 41 13.56 -7.37 -21.59
N ILE A 42 12.70 -7.06 -20.61
CA ILE A 42 11.29 -6.80 -20.88
C ILE A 42 11.16 -5.40 -21.50
N GLN A 43 10.88 -5.36 -22.80
CA GLN A 43 10.77 -4.12 -23.58
C GLN A 43 9.71 -3.15 -23.01
N ASN A 44 8.62 -3.68 -22.44
CA ASN A 44 7.54 -2.90 -21.83
C ASN A 44 7.66 -2.81 -20.30
N SER A 45 8.79 -2.29 -19.81
CA SER A 45 9.02 -2.16 -18.35
C SER A 45 8.00 -1.25 -17.65
N GLU A 46 7.45 -0.25 -18.34
CA GLU A 46 6.40 0.64 -17.83
C GLU A 46 5.09 -0.10 -17.55
N PHE A 47 4.73 -1.06 -18.40
CA PHE A 47 3.54 -1.89 -18.22
C PHE A 47 3.63 -2.73 -16.94
N TRP A 48 4.83 -3.19 -16.59
CA TRP A 48 5.06 -3.92 -15.33
C TRP A 48 4.89 -3.05 -14.09
N LEU A 49 5.25 -1.78 -14.16
CA LEU A 49 5.00 -0.84 -13.06
C LEU A 49 3.50 -0.64 -12.82
N ILE A 50 2.72 -0.54 -13.91
CA ILE A 50 1.25 -0.44 -13.84
C ILE A 50 0.65 -1.69 -13.20
N ILE A 51 1.08 -2.89 -13.63
CA ILE A 51 0.64 -4.16 -13.01
C ILE A 51 1.00 -4.21 -11.53
N GLY A 52 2.22 -3.81 -11.16
CA GLY A 52 2.66 -3.77 -9.76
C GLY A 52 1.79 -2.86 -8.90
N PHE A 53 1.42 -1.69 -9.43
CA PHE A 53 0.52 -0.76 -8.77
C PHE A 53 -0.87 -1.37 -8.53
N PHE A 54 -1.48 -1.99 -9.56
CA PHE A 54 -2.78 -2.66 -9.42
C PHE A 54 -2.73 -3.84 -8.46
N LEU A 55 -1.65 -4.64 -8.47
CA LEU A 55 -1.45 -5.72 -7.49
C LEU A 55 -1.36 -5.19 -6.06
N GLY A 56 -0.73 -4.04 -5.85
CA GLY A 56 -0.73 -3.34 -4.57
C GLY A 56 -2.14 -2.96 -4.11
N ILE A 57 -2.97 -2.43 -5.02
CA ILE A 57 -4.39 -2.15 -4.75
C ILE A 57 -5.16 -3.44 -4.41
N PHE A 58 -4.95 -4.51 -5.17
CA PHE A 58 -5.58 -5.81 -4.88
C PHE A 58 -5.18 -6.35 -3.51
N GLY A 59 -3.92 -6.23 -3.11
CA GLY A 59 -3.45 -6.59 -1.77
C GLY A 59 -4.15 -5.79 -0.67
N LEU A 60 -4.37 -4.49 -0.89
CA LEU A 60 -5.10 -3.64 0.04
C LEU A 60 -6.59 -4.03 0.12
N LEU A 61 -7.23 -4.32 -1.02
CA LEU A 61 -8.61 -4.80 -1.06
C LEU A 61 -8.77 -6.14 -0.34
N LEU A 62 -7.83 -7.08 -0.54
CA LEU A 62 -7.80 -8.35 0.19
C LEU A 62 -7.65 -8.13 1.69
N TYR A 63 -6.77 -7.22 2.13
CA TYR A 63 -6.65 -6.89 3.55
C TYR A 63 -7.97 -6.37 4.11
N ILE A 64 -8.64 -5.44 3.44
CA ILE A 64 -9.95 -4.91 3.88
C ILE A 64 -11.03 -6.00 3.88
N PHE A 65 -10.99 -6.94 2.94
CA PHE A 65 -11.96 -8.03 2.90
C PHE A 65 -11.73 -9.05 4.03
N VAL A 66 -10.47 -9.40 4.28
CA VAL A 66 -10.10 -10.43 5.27
C VAL A 66 -10.00 -9.88 6.69
N ARG A 67 -9.80 -8.56 6.89
CA ARG A 67 -9.67 -7.96 8.24
C ARG A 67 -10.83 -8.31 9.19
N LYS A 68 -12.05 -8.46 8.65
CA LYS A 68 -13.25 -8.76 9.45
C LYS A 68 -13.11 -10.11 10.17
N ASN A 69 -12.39 -11.07 9.58
CA ASN A 69 -12.11 -12.37 10.20
C ASN A 69 -11.15 -12.27 11.41
N TYR A 70 -10.37 -11.20 11.52
CA TYR A 70 -9.48 -10.95 12.65
C TYR A 70 -10.21 -10.18 13.77
N GLU A 71 -11.11 -9.26 13.44
CA GLU A 71 -11.91 -8.50 14.41
C GLU A 71 -12.87 -9.42 15.20
N GLU A 72 -13.38 -10.51 14.61
CA GLU A 72 -14.28 -11.45 15.31
C GLU A 72 -13.59 -12.34 16.37
N ARG A 73 -12.24 -12.33 16.46
CA ARG A 73 -11.47 -13.18 17.39
C ARG A 73 -10.82 -12.44 18.56
N THR A 74 -11.10 -11.14 18.73
CA THR A 74 -10.57 -10.28 19.81
C THR A 74 -11.70 -9.66 20.60
#